data_AF-A0A1T4ZNH2-F1
#
_entry.id   AF-A0A1T4ZNH2-F1
#
_cell.length_a   1.000
_cell.length_b   1.000
_cell.length_c   1.000
_cell.angle_alpha   90.00
_cell.angle_beta   90.00
_cell.angle_gamma   90.00
#
_symmetry.space_group_name_H-M   'P 1'
#
loop_
_entity.id
_entity.type
_entity.pdbx_description
1 polymer ?
#
loop_
_entity_poly.entity_id
_entity_poly.type
_entity_poly.pdbx_seq_one_letter_code
_entity_poly.pdbx_strand_id
1 'polypeptide(L)'
;MKKLINILNIIKPSHPLEWRTFILISIAIWTASVFVINNEDTRNSLALLSLLMLTVAISIRTNEPPFIIGRISLSPWITSFLLCLIIYQKTEITKPNFALKSWPLIAACLIFILEFIQDKFKIQSPPPLVRMGFIIIFLIHINIYCWIEFSLRVENWLPRVPNILPTPETLQPDSAKINPEFQSYFFLGMKQE
;
A
#
# COMPACT_ATOMS: atom_id res chain seq x y z
N MET A 1 -25.55 -1.40 32.38
CA MET A 1 -26.57 -0.75 31.51
C MET A 1 -26.27 0.71 31.16
N LYS A 2 -26.01 1.63 32.11
CA LYS A 2 -25.69 3.05 31.81
C LYS A 2 -24.52 3.26 30.81
N LYS A 3 -23.50 2.40 30.85
CA LYS A 3 -22.35 2.45 29.94
C LYS A 3 -22.75 2.17 28.47
N LEU A 4 -23.62 1.19 28.23
CA LEU A 4 -24.15 0.87 26.89
C LEU A 4 -25.01 2.00 26.32
N ILE A 5 -25.82 2.63 27.18
CA ILE A 5 -26.69 3.76 26.80
C ILE A 5 -25.85 4.99 26.42
N ASN A 6 -24.74 5.24 27.11
CA ASN A 6 -23.80 6.30 26.73
C ASN A 6 -23.09 6.02 25.39
N ILE A 7 -22.71 4.77 25.13
CA ILE A 7 -22.09 4.39 23.85
C ILE A 7 -23.11 4.52 22.71
N LEU A 8 -24.37 4.13 22.92
CA LEU A 8 -25.45 4.29 21.96
C LEU A 8 -25.75 5.76 21.62
N ASN A 9 -25.73 6.65 22.62
CA ASN A 9 -25.89 8.09 22.39
C ASN A 9 -24.71 8.71 21.65
N ILE A 10 -23.50 8.14 21.77
CA ILE A 10 -22.31 8.58 21.02
C ILE A 10 -22.32 8.08 19.57
N ILE A 11 -23.01 6.96 19.30
CA ILE A 11 -23.11 6.32 17.99
C ILE A 11 -24.28 6.84 17.17
N LYS A 12 -25.29 7.45 17.80
CA LYS A 12 -26.45 8.00 17.10
C LYS A 12 -26.00 9.14 16.16
N PRO A 13 -26.17 9.01 14.84
CA PRO A 13 -25.85 10.08 13.91
C PRO A 13 -26.85 11.24 14.07
N SER A 14 -26.38 12.48 13.96
CA SER A 14 -27.25 13.67 13.98
C SER A 14 -27.98 13.85 12.65
N HIS A 15 -27.37 13.39 11.55
CA HIS A 15 -27.93 13.42 10.20
C HIS A 15 -27.80 12.08 9.45
N PRO A 16 -28.77 11.72 8.59
CA PRO A 16 -28.78 10.44 7.87
C PRO A 16 -27.61 10.28 6.87
N LEU A 17 -26.95 11.37 6.47
CA LEU A 17 -25.82 11.38 5.53
C LEU A 17 -24.45 11.60 6.20
N GLU A 18 -24.33 11.34 7.50
CA GLU A 18 -23.04 11.39 8.18
C GLU A 18 -22.20 10.13 7.95
N TRP A 19 -20.86 10.28 8.00
CA TRP A 19 -19.89 9.18 7.92
C TRP A 19 -20.20 8.01 8.87
N ARG A 20 -20.81 8.30 10.03
CA ARG A 20 -21.20 7.31 11.05
C ARG A 20 -22.24 6.32 10.50
N THR A 21 -23.21 6.79 9.72
CA THR A 21 -24.24 5.93 9.11
C THR A 21 -23.60 4.95 8.13
N PHE A 22 -22.67 5.42 7.29
CA PHE A 22 -21.96 4.54 6.35
C PHE A 22 -21.09 3.50 7.06
N ILE A 23 -20.43 3.86 8.18
CA ILE A 23 -19.70 2.88 9.00
C ILE A 23 -20.65 1.81 9.56
N LEU A 24 -21.79 2.22 10.11
CA LEU A 24 -22.75 1.27 10.68
C LEU A 24 -23.32 0.33 9.62
N ILE A 25 -23.66 0.86 8.44
CA ILE A 25 -24.12 0.06 7.29
C ILE A 25 -23.03 -0.92 6.86
N SER A 26 -21.79 -0.46 6.73
CA SER A 26 -20.66 -1.31 6.38
C SER A 26 -20.47 -2.47 7.37
N ILE A 27 -20.50 -2.19 8.67
CA ILE A 27 -20.39 -3.21 9.72
C ILE A 27 -21.58 -4.17 9.66
N ALA A 28 -22.80 -3.66 9.48
CA ALA A 28 -23.99 -4.50 9.37
C ALA A 28 -23.89 -5.47 8.17
N ILE A 29 -23.50 -4.97 6.99
CA ILE A 29 -23.31 -5.79 5.79
C ILE A 29 -22.17 -6.80 5.99
N TRP A 30 -21.07 -6.39 6.65
CA TRP A 30 -19.97 -7.30 6.97
C TRP A 30 -20.42 -8.43 7.89
N THR A 31 -21.15 -8.10 8.96
CA THR A 31 -21.69 -9.12 9.88
C THR A 31 -22.65 -10.05 9.15
N ALA A 32 -23.53 -9.52 8.29
CA ALA A 32 -24.41 -10.34 7.47
C ALA A 32 -23.64 -11.28 6.54
N SER A 33 -22.50 -10.84 5.98
CA SER A 33 -21.61 -11.69 5.18
C SER A 33 -21.13 -12.91 5.98
N VAL A 34 -20.72 -12.73 7.24
CA VAL A 34 -20.24 -13.83 8.10
C VAL A 34 -21.33 -14.89 8.35
N PHE A 35 -22.60 -14.49 8.40
CA PHE A 35 -23.73 -15.42 8.57
C PHE A 35 -24.09 -16.18 7.28
N VAL A 36 -23.60 -15.77 6.11
CA VAL A 36 -23.81 -16.49 4.84
C VAL A 36 -22.77 -17.60 4.73
N ILE A 37 -23.16 -18.81 5.17
CA ILE A 37 -22.28 -19.99 5.18
C ILE A 37 -22.39 -20.80 3.88
N ASN A 38 -23.55 -20.79 3.21
CA ASN A 38 -23.86 -21.74 2.13
C ASN A 38 -23.43 -21.30 0.72
N ASN A 39 -23.06 -20.03 0.51
CA ASN A 39 -22.72 -19.51 -0.82
C ASN A 39 -21.52 -18.56 -0.74
N GLU A 40 -20.36 -19.04 -1.17
CA GLU A 40 -19.09 -18.32 -1.07
C GLU A 40 -19.04 -17.07 -1.96
N ASP A 41 -19.64 -17.12 -3.14
CA ASP A 41 -19.69 -15.98 -4.07
C ASP A 41 -20.52 -14.83 -3.50
N THR A 42 -21.65 -15.17 -2.89
CA THR A 42 -22.53 -14.19 -2.22
C THR A 42 -21.86 -13.61 -0.99
N ARG A 43 -21.19 -14.45 -0.19
CA ARG A 43 -20.39 -14.03 0.98
C ARG A 43 -19.32 -13.03 0.58
N ASN A 44 -18.50 -13.36 -0.42
CA ASN A 44 -17.40 -12.51 -0.89
C ASN A 44 -17.91 -11.20 -1.51
N SER A 45 -19.03 -11.23 -2.23
CA SER A 45 -19.64 -10.03 -2.81
C SER A 45 -20.18 -9.09 -1.73
N LEU A 46 -20.83 -9.63 -0.68
CA LEU A 46 -21.26 -8.85 0.48
C LEU A 46 -20.08 -8.25 1.25
N ALA A 47 -19.02 -9.04 1.47
CA ALA A 47 -17.82 -8.56 2.15
C ALA A 47 -17.16 -7.40 1.38
N LEU A 48 -17.10 -7.51 0.05
CA LEU A 48 -16.59 -6.45 -0.81
C LEU A 48 -17.49 -5.20 -0.80
N LEU A 49 -18.81 -5.38 -0.82
CA LEU A 49 -19.75 -4.26 -0.72
C LEU A 49 -19.62 -3.55 0.63
N SER A 50 -19.45 -4.29 1.72
CA SER A 50 -19.16 -3.73 3.03
C SER A 50 -17.86 -2.91 3.00
N LEU A 51 -16.81 -3.44 2.39
CA LEU A 51 -15.50 -2.76 2.32
C LEU A 51 -15.56 -1.50 1.46
N LEU A 52 -16.36 -1.49 0.39
CA LEU A 52 -16.64 -0.30 -0.41
C LEU A 52 -17.37 0.77 0.42
N MET A 53 -18.42 0.39 1.15
CA MET A 53 -19.13 1.30 2.04
C MET A 53 -18.23 1.85 3.14
N LEU A 54 -17.31 1.02 3.67
CA LEU A 54 -16.31 1.45 4.63
C LEU A 54 -15.37 2.50 4.04
N THR A 55 -14.91 2.28 2.81
CA THR A 55 -14.02 3.20 2.10
C THR A 55 -14.68 4.56 1.88
N VAL A 56 -15.96 4.58 1.49
CA VAL A 56 -16.75 5.82 1.37
C VAL A 56 -16.91 6.50 2.73
N ALA A 57 -17.23 5.74 3.78
CA ALA A 57 -17.39 6.28 5.13
C ALA A 57 -16.11 6.96 5.63
N ILE A 58 -14.97 6.30 5.43
CA ILE A 58 -13.66 6.82 5.79
C ILE A 58 -13.35 8.06 4.94
N SER A 59 -13.64 8.04 3.64
CA SER A 59 -13.43 9.19 2.76
C SER A 59 -14.20 10.43 3.21
N ILE A 60 -15.45 10.28 3.64
CA ILE A 60 -16.23 11.40 4.18
C ILE A 60 -15.61 11.84 5.50
N ARG A 61 -15.28 10.89 6.38
CA ARG A 61 -14.70 11.18 7.70
C ARG A 61 -13.37 11.93 7.60
N THR A 62 -12.50 11.54 6.69
CA THR A 62 -11.18 12.13 6.52
C THR A 62 -11.22 13.47 5.81
N ASN A 63 -12.32 13.81 5.13
CA ASN A 63 -12.57 15.12 4.53
C ASN A 63 -13.22 16.13 5.49
N GLU A 64 -13.81 15.68 6.60
CA GLU A 64 -14.54 16.53 7.56
C GLU A 64 -14.07 16.34 9.01
N PRO A 65 -13.15 17.18 9.55
CA PRO A 65 -12.25 18.12 8.88
C PRO A 65 -11.09 17.42 8.17
N PRO A 66 -10.52 18.02 7.10
CA PRO A 66 -9.45 17.41 6.35
C PRO A 66 -8.22 17.17 7.22
N PHE A 67 -7.70 15.94 7.23
CA PHE A 67 -6.43 15.62 7.89
C PHE A 67 -5.29 16.29 7.12
N ILE A 68 -4.88 17.47 7.60
CA ILE A 68 -3.81 18.26 7.00
C ILE A 68 -2.55 18.11 7.86
N ILE A 69 -1.46 17.63 7.25
CA ILE A 69 -0.11 17.76 7.81
C ILE A 69 0.60 18.85 7.02
N GLY A 70 0.89 19.98 7.67
CA GLY A 70 1.45 21.17 7.02
C GLY A 70 0.46 21.84 6.06
N ARG A 71 0.65 21.64 4.74
CA ARG A 71 -0.24 22.16 3.67
C ARG A 71 -0.89 21.06 2.83
N ILE A 72 -0.80 19.80 3.26
CA ILE A 72 -1.12 18.65 2.41
C ILE A 72 -2.21 17.79 3.06
N SER A 73 -3.26 17.49 2.30
CA SER A 73 -4.36 16.62 2.75
C SER A 73 -3.96 15.16 2.61
N LEU A 74 -3.95 14.42 3.72
CA LEU A 74 -3.73 12.97 3.75
C LEU A 74 -5.00 12.17 3.48
N SER A 75 -6.15 12.82 3.47
CA SER A 75 -7.44 12.16 3.25
C SER A 75 -7.48 11.31 1.96
N PRO A 76 -7.08 11.83 0.78
CA PRO A 76 -7.11 11.07 -0.47
C PRO A 76 -6.11 9.89 -0.50
N TRP A 77 -5.09 9.94 0.35
CA TRP A 77 -4.07 8.89 0.44
C TRP A 77 -4.58 7.69 1.22
N ILE A 78 -5.27 7.93 2.34
CA ILE A 78 -5.90 6.89 3.16
C ILE A 78 -7.00 6.21 2.37
N THR A 79 -7.83 6.98 1.65
CA THR A 79 -8.90 6.41 0.82
C THR A 79 -8.35 5.58 -0.34
N SER A 80 -7.27 6.05 -0.97
CA SER A 80 -6.59 5.29 -2.00
C SER A 80 -5.96 4.00 -1.48
N PHE A 81 -5.48 3.98 -0.24
CA PHE A 81 -4.96 2.76 0.40
C PHE A 81 -6.07 1.72 0.57
N LEU A 82 -7.23 2.14 1.09
CA LEU A 82 -8.40 1.28 1.21
C LEU A 82 -8.87 0.75 -0.15
N LEU A 83 -8.86 1.60 -1.18
CA LEU A 83 -9.20 1.19 -2.55
C LEU A 83 -8.19 0.17 -3.11
N CYS A 84 -6.91 0.35 -2.81
CA CYS A 84 -5.85 -0.59 -3.13
C CYS A 84 -6.09 -1.96 -2.46
N LEU A 85 -6.53 -2.01 -1.20
CA LEU A 85 -6.88 -3.26 -0.52
C LEU A 85 -8.07 -3.98 -1.18
N ILE A 86 -9.06 -3.24 -1.68
CA ILE A 86 -10.18 -3.83 -2.44
C ILE A 86 -9.67 -4.46 -3.74
N ILE A 87 -8.80 -3.75 -4.47
CA ILE A 87 -8.19 -4.26 -5.71
C ILE A 87 -7.33 -5.48 -5.40
N TYR A 88 -6.59 -5.47 -4.29
CA TYR A 88 -5.80 -6.61 -3.84
C TYR A 88 -6.68 -7.84 -3.61
N GLN A 89 -7.81 -7.70 -2.93
CA GLN A 89 -8.73 -8.81 -2.65
C GLN A 89 -9.35 -9.42 -3.91
N LYS A 90 -9.52 -8.60 -4.98
CA LYS A 90 -10.00 -9.05 -6.29
C LYS A 90 -8.91 -9.59 -7.21
N THR A 91 -7.67 -9.21 -6.99
CA THR A 91 -6.54 -9.67 -7.80
C THR A 91 -6.14 -11.04 -7.29
N GLU A 92 -6.37 -12.08 -8.11
CA GLU A 92 -5.96 -13.45 -7.78
C GLU A 92 -4.45 -13.52 -7.43
N ILE A 93 -4.11 -14.59 -6.71
CA ILE A 93 -2.81 -14.97 -6.10
C ILE A 93 -1.59 -14.73 -7.02
N THR A 94 -1.81 -14.58 -8.32
CA THR A 94 -0.80 -14.43 -9.36
C THR A 94 0.05 -13.16 -9.24
N LYS A 95 -0.48 -12.03 -8.72
CA LYS A 95 0.29 -10.75 -8.58
C LYS A 95 -0.15 -9.88 -7.39
N PRO A 96 0.00 -10.35 -6.13
CA PRO A 96 -0.37 -9.58 -4.92
C PRO A 96 0.27 -8.19 -4.88
N ASN A 97 1.48 -8.07 -5.41
CA ASN A 97 2.23 -6.81 -5.40
C ASN A 97 1.60 -5.73 -6.30
N PHE A 98 0.78 -6.08 -7.31
CA PHE A 98 0.24 -5.10 -8.26
C PHE A 98 -0.64 -4.04 -7.59
N ALA A 99 -1.48 -4.45 -6.65
CA ALA A 99 -2.33 -3.53 -5.92
C ALA A 99 -1.46 -2.51 -5.18
N LEU A 100 -0.48 -2.96 -4.40
CA LEU A 100 0.39 -2.08 -3.62
C LEU A 100 1.22 -1.14 -4.51
N LYS A 101 1.65 -1.63 -5.68
CA LYS A 101 2.38 -0.85 -6.69
C LYS A 101 1.53 0.29 -7.29
N SER A 102 0.22 0.08 -7.42
CA SER A 102 -0.69 1.06 -8.05
C SER A 102 -1.22 2.12 -7.08
N TRP A 103 -1.00 1.96 -5.77
CA TRP A 103 -1.48 2.89 -4.76
C TRP A 103 -1.13 4.38 -5.05
N PRO A 104 0.12 4.76 -5.41
CA PRO A 104 0.44 6.17 -5.65
C PRO A 104 -0.32 6.75 -6.86
N LEU A 105 -0.54 5.92 -7.89
CA LEU A 105 -1.29 6.31 -9.08
C LEU A 105 -2.77 6.51 -8.76
N ILE A 106 -3.35 5.62 -7.96
CA ILE A 106 -4.76 5.71 -7.53
C ILE A 106 -4.96 6.95 -6.64
N ALA A 107 -4.01 7.27 -5.75
CA ALA A 107 -4.06 8.45 -4.90
C ALA A 107 -4.00 9.74 -5.74
N ALA A 108 -3.12 9.77 -6.75
CA ALA A 108 -3.02 10.87 -7.70
C ALA A 108 -4.35 11.11 -8.45
N CYS A 109 -4.95 10.04 -8.97
CA CYS A 109 -6.24 10.10 -9.65
C CYS A 109 -7.36 10.58 -8.71
N LEU A 110 -7.40 10.10 -7.47
CA LEU A 110 -8.37 10.52 -6.46
C LEU A 110 -8.27 12.01 -6.14
N ILE A 111 -7.05 12.52 -5.94
CA ILE A 111 -6.80 13.95 -5.69
C ILE A 111 -7.29 14.77 -6.87
N PHE A 112 -6.92 14.37 -8.09
CA PHE A 112 -7.34 15.06 -9.31
C PHE A 112 -8.87 15.10 -9.45
N ILE A 113 -9.55 13.97 -9.22
CA ILE A 113 -11.01 13.88 -9.29
C ILE A 113 -11.67 14.76 -8.23
N LEU A 114 -11.20 14.72 -6.98
CA LEU A 114 -11.78 15.51 -5.89
C LEU A 114 -11.63 17.01 -6.13
N GLU A 115 -10.47 17.45 -6.60
CA GLU A 115 -10.22 18.87 -6.90
C GLU A 115 -11.04 19.32 -8.12
N PHE A 116 -11.17 18.46 -9.13
CA PHE A 116 -12.02 18.73 -10.29
C PHE A 116 -13.51 18.88 -9.95
N ILE A 117 -14.01 18.10 -8.99
CA ILE A 117 -15.39 18.23 -8.48
C ILE A 117 -15.57 19.51 -7.66
N GLN A 118 -14.61 19.85 -6.79
CA GLN A 118 -14.65 21.07 -5.98
C GLN A 118 -14.64 22.34 -6.84
N ASP A 119 -13.87 22.33 -7.93
CA ASP A 119 -13.79 23.46 -8.86
C ASP A 119 -14.97 23.54 -9.86
N LYS A 120 -16.06 22.81 -9.61
CA LYS A 120 -17.26 22.77 -10.48
C LYS A 120 -16.88 22.45 -11.94
N PHE A 121 -16.02 21.46 -12.14
CA PHE A 121 -15.57 20.99 -13.45
C PHE A 121 -14.76 22.01 -14.26
N LYS A 122 -14.17 23.02 -13.61
CA LYS A 122 -13.26 23.97 -14.26
C LYS A 122 -11.81 23.58 -14.00
N ILE A 123 -11.00 23.54 -15.05
CA ILE A 123 -9.57 23.32 -14.93
C ILE A 123 -8.92 24.64 -14.53
N GLN A 124 -8.56 24.81 -13.25
CA GLN A 124 -7.77 25.96 -12.79
C GLN A 124 -6.26 25.73 -12.96
N SER A 125 -5.53 26.83 -13.12
CA SER A 125 -4.07 26.87 -13.09
C SER A 125 -3.60 27.45 -11.76
N PRO A 126 -2.60 26.87 -11.07
CA PRO A 126 -1.84 25.69 -11.46
C PRO A 126 -2.56 24.37 -11.17
N PRO A 127 -2.39 23.34 -12.02
CA PRO A 127 -2.99 22.03 -11.81
C PRO A 127 -2.66 21.44 -10.42
N PRO A 128 -3.57 20.64 -9.83
CA PRO A 128 -3.37 19.94 -8.56
C PRO A 128 -2.01 19.25 -8.45
N LEU A 129 -1.63 18.59 -9.56
CA LEU A 129 -0.44 17.75 -9.69
C LEU A 129 0.88 18.53 -9.57
N VAL A 130 0.89 19.83 -9.88
CA VAL A 130 2.12 20.64 -9.89
C VAL A 130 2.38 21.32 -8.55
N ARG A 131 1.50 21.12 -7.56
CA ARG A 131 1.70 21.67 -6.22
C ARG A 131 2.83 20.92 -5.52
N MET A 132 3.76 21.66 -4.93
CA MET A 132 4.96 21.11 -4.29
C MET A 132 4.63 20.05 -3.21
N GLY A 133 3.52 20.21 -2.50
CA GLY A 133 3.05 19.21 -1.53
C GLY A 133 2.71 17.85 -2.15
N PHE A 134 2.13 17.85 -3.35
CA PHE A 134 1.83 16.63 -4.08
C PHE A 134 3.13 15.92 -4.50
N ILE A 135 4.09 16.69 -5.03
CA ILE A 135 5.40 16.18 -5.44
C ILE A 135 6.13 15.52 -4.27
N ILE A 136 6.18 16.18 -3.10
CA ILE A 136 6.86 15.64 -1.91
C ILE A 136 6.24 14.30 -1.49
N ILE A 137 4.91 14.21 -1.39
CA ILE A 137 4.28 12.96 -0.99
C ILE A 137 4.45 11.88 -2.06
N PHE A 138 4.37 12.24 -3.34
CA PHE A 138 4.63 11.31 -4.44
C PHE A 138 6.06 10.74 -4.38
N LEU A 139 7.06 11.57 -4.08
CA LEU A 139 8.44 11.12 -3.86
C LEU A 139 8.58 10.18 -2.66
N ILE A 140 7.92 10.48 -1.53
CA ILE A 140 7.88 9.60 -0.36
C ILE A 140 7.29 8.23 -0.75
N HIS A 141 6.23 8.21 -1.55
CA HIS A 141 5.60 6.98 -2.01
C HIS A 141 6.48 6.20 -2.98
N ILE A 142 7.16 6.86 -3.92
CA ILE A 142 8.15 6.21 -4.79
C ILE A 142 9.28 5.61 -3.94
N ASN A 143 9.70 6.29 -2.89
CA ASN A 143 10.74 5.78 -2.00
C ASN A 143 10.28 4.52 -1.28
N ILE A 144 9.09 4.54 -0.65
CA ILE A 144 8.47 3.37 -0.02
C ILE A 144 8.31 2.23 -1.02
N TYR A 145 7.81 2.54 -2.23
CA TYR A 145 7.68 1.57 -3.33
C TYR A 145 9.02 0.91 -3.67
N CYS A 146 10.08 1.72 -3.78
CA CYS A 146 11.42 1.25 -4.10
C CYS A 146 11.94 0.31 -3.01
N TRP A 147 11.71 0.64 -1.73
CA TRP A 147 12.07 -0.23 -0.61
C TRP A 147 11.33 -1.55 -0.62
N ILE A 148 10.02 -1.55 -0.93
CA ILE A 148 9.22 -2.78 -1.00
C ILE A 148 9.67 -3.66 -2.18
N GLU A 149 9.89 -3.07 -3.36
CA GLU A 149 10.42 -3.82 -4.51
C GLU A 149 11.81 -4.37 -4.25
N PHE A 150 12.64 -3.62 -3.54
CA PHE A 150 13.97 -4.05 -3.13
C PHE A 150 13.90 -5.23 -2.17
N SER A 151 13.08 -5.16 -1.12
CA SER A 151 12.94 -6.26 -0.15
C SER A 151 12.46 -7.54 -0.83
N LEU A 152 11.45 -7.43 -1.69
CA LEU A 152 10.95 -8.56 -2.47
C LEU A 152 12.00 -9.15 -3.43
N ARG A 153 12.83 -8.31 -4.06
CA ARG A 153 13.94 -8.80 -4.90
C ARG A 153 15.02 -9.48 -4.08
N VAL A 154 15.37 -8.93 -2.92
CA VAL A 154 16.37 -9.53 -2.02
C VAL A 154 15.91 -10.90 -1.54
N GLU A 155 14.66 -11.03 -1.07
CA GLU A 155 14.09 -12.33 -0.68
C GLU A 155 14.10 -13.35 -1.83
N ASN A 156 13.83 -12.89 -3.06
CA ASN A 156 13.87 -13.72 -4.25
C ASN A 156 15.29 -14.07 -4.73
N TRP A 157 16.28 -13.24 -4.40
CA TRP A 157 17.67 -13.42 -4.83
C TRP A 157 18.49 -14.24 -3.84
N LEU A 158 18.24 -14.08 -2.54
CA LEU A 158 18.94 -14.78 -1.45
C LEU A 158 18.99 -16.32 -1.63
N PRO A 159 17.91 -17.02 -2.04
CA PRO A 159 17.98 -18.47 -2.25
C PRO A 159 18.70 -18.87 -3.56
N ARG A 160 18.94 -17.92 -4.49
CA ARG A 160 19.58 -18.19 -5.79
C ARG A 160 21.09 -18.02 -5.80
N VAL A 161 21.68 -17.42 -4.76
CA VAL A 161 23.14 -17.25 -4.65
C VAL A 161 23.62 -17.73 -3.27
N PRO A 162 23.82 -19.04 -3.08
CA PRO A 162 24.17 -19.62 -1.78
C PRO A 162 25.57 -19.23 -1.28
N ASN A 163 26.47 -18.74 -2.14
CA ASN A 163 27.90 -18.58 -1.82
C ASN A 163 28.35 -17.17 -1.39
N ILE A 164 27.43 -16.27 -1.05
CA ILE A 164 27.80 -14.90 -0.65
C ILE A 164 28.01 -14.77 0.87
N LEU A 165 27.34 -15.62 1.64
CA LEU A 165 27.57 -15.69 3.08
C LEU A 165 28.84 -16.51 3.31
N PRO A 166 29.87 -15.95 3.95
CA PRO A 166 31.07 -16.71 4.24
C PRO A 166 30.70 -17.85 5.19
N THR A 167 30.75 -19.08 4.68
CA THR A 167 30.72 -20.29 5.50
C THR A 167 31.98 -20.33 6.39
N PRO A 168 31.95 -21.00 7.55
CA PRO A 168 33.13 -21.16 8.41
C PRO A 168 34.35 -21.72 7.66
N GLU A 169 34.09 -22.50 6.61
CA GLU A 169 35.08 -23.08 5.71
C GLU A 169 35.78 -22.05 4.81
N THR A 170 35.13 -20.93 4.45
CA THR A 170 35.73 -19.87 3.62
C THR A 170 36.43 -18.77 4.44
N LEU A 171 36.24 -18.78 5.76
CA LEU A 171 36.91 -17.90 6.72
C LEU A 171 38.22 -18.50 7.27
N GLN A 172 38.56 -19.74 6.89
CA GLN A 172 39.86 -20.30 7.21
C GLN A 172 40.95 -19.63 6.35
N PRO A 173 42.07 -19.17 6.94
CA PRO A 173 43.14 -18.51 6.19
C PRO A 173 43.79 -19.41 5.12
N ASP A 174 43.58 -20.73 5.16
CA ASP A 174 44.14 -21.73 4.25
C ASP A 174 43.14 -22.28 3.19
N SER A 175 41.89 -21.78 3.15
CA SER A 175 40.85 -22.32 2.26
C SER A 175 40.86 -21.74 0.84
N ALA A 176 41.69 -20.73 0.58
CA ALA A 176 41.89 -20.19 -0.76
C ALA A 176 42.73 -21.19 -1.60
N LYS A 177 42.08 -22.22 -2.16
CA LYS A 177 42.68 -22.96 -3.26
C LYS A 177 42.79 -22.02 -4.46
N ILE A 178 43.99 -21.48 -4.65
CA ILE A 178 44.35 -20.71 -5.84
C ILE A 178 44.02 -21.59 -7.05
N ASN A 179 43.10 -21.14 -7.89
CA ASN A 179 42.78 -21.80 -9.15
C ASN A 179 44.09 -21.96 -9.95
N PRO A 180 44.48 -23.17 -10.38
CA PRO A 180 45.74 -23.41 -11.10
C PRO A 180 45.88 -22.58 -12.38
N GLU A 181 44.78 -22.12 -12.98
CA GLU A 181 44.84 -21.16 -14.09
C GLU A 181 45.50 -19.83 -13.69
N PHE A 182 45.25 -19.33 -12.49
CA PHE A 182 45.80 -18.06 -12.01
C PHE A 182 47.30 -18.14 -11.66
N GLN A 183 47.79 -19.32 -11.29
CA GLN A 183 49.22 -19.56 -11.08
C GLN A 183 50.03 -19.33 -12.36
N SER A 184 49.50 -19.75 -13.51
CA SER A 184 50.21 -19.67 -14.79
C SER A 184 50.53 -18.23 -15.21
N TYR A 185 49.63 -17.27 -14.95
CA TYR A 185 49.86 -15.85 -15.24
C TYR A 185 50.85 -15.20 -14.27
N PHE A 186 50.84 -15.61 -13.00
CA PHE A 186 51.77 -15.08 -11.99
C PHE A 186 53.22 -15.47 -12.28
N PHE A 187 53.46 -16.71 -12.72
CA PHE A 187 54.80 -17.16 -13.10
C PHE A 187 55.28 -16.63 -14.46
N LEU A 188 54.38 -16.18 -15.34
CA LEU A 188 54.76 -15.59 -16.62
C LEU A 188 55.32 -14.16 -16.47
N GLY A 189 54.89 -13.42 -15.44
CA GLY A 189 55.40 -12.07 -15.12
C GLY A 189 56.75 -12.06 -14.39
N MET A 190 57.15 -13.19 -13.79
CA MET A 190 58.40 -13.31 -13.01
C MET A 190 59.59 -13.81 -13.85
N LYS A 191 59.42 -14.02 -15.16
CA LYS A 191 60.44 -14.60 -16.05
C LYS A 191 61.00 -13.58 -17.07
N GLN A 192 60.77 -12.29 -16.84
CA GLN A 192 61.32 -11.19 -17.64
C GLN A 192 62.29 -10.35 -16.80
N GLU A 193 63.38 -10.95 -16.34
CA GLU A 193 64.63 -10.27 -15.97
C GLU A 193 65.83 -11.07 -16.52
#